data_AF-A0A7S1C558-F1
#
_entry.id   AF-A0A7S1C558-F1
#
_cell.length_a   1.000
_cell.length_b   1.000
_cell.length_c   1.000
_cell.angle_alpha   90.00
_cell.angle_beta   90.00
_cell.angle_gamma   90.00
#
_symmetry.space_group_name_H-M   'P 1'
#
loop_
_entity.id
_entity.type
_entity.pdbx_description
1 polymer ?
#
loop_
_entity_poly.entity_id
_entity_poly.type
_entity_poly.pdbx_seq_one_letter_code
_entity_poly.pdbx_strand_id
1 'polypeptide(L)'
;VGIAKPRHGCLQRWADQGVLLLNAVLTVNAGAANSHKDFGWLTFTDAVVRVLAARRRLVFVLWGKPAQTKGKIVSAAKHCVLKAPHPSPLSAFRGFFGSKPYSKANEYLRAHGLPEIDW
;
A
#
# COMPACT_ATOMS: atom_id res chain seq x y z
N VAL A 1 -2.07 -9.08 -13.56
CA VAL A 1 -2.18 -10.46 -13.05
C VAL A 1 -3.26 -11.28 -13.76
N GLY A 2 -4.17 -10.68 -14.55
CA GLY A 2 -5.05 -11.47 -15.45
C GLY A 2 -6.12 -12.29 -14.74
N ILE A 3 -6.49 -11.91 -13.51
CA ILE A 3 -7.47 -12.61 -12.69
C ILE A 3 -8.90 -12.15 -13.00
N ALA A 4 -9.87 -13.03 -12.78
CA ALA A 4 -11.28 -12.68 -12.86
C ALA A 4 -11.66 -11.67 -11.75
N LYS A 5 -12.65 -10.82 -12.02
CA LYS A 5 -13.18 -9.88 -11.01
C LYS A 5 -13.73 -10.69 -9.81
N PRO A 6 -13.31 -10.38 -8.56
CA PRO A 6 -13.85 -11.05 -7.38
C PRO A 6 -15.36 -10.84 -7.23
N ARG A 7 -16.04 -11.83 -6.64
CA ARG A 7 -17.48 -11.76 -6.33
C ARG A 7 -17.79 -10.88 -5.11
N HIS A 8 -16.78 -10.51 -4.31
CA HIS A 8 -16.90 -9.67 -3.12
C HIS A 8 -15.70 -8.73 -2.97
N GLY A 9 -15.81 -7.72 -2.11
CA GLY A 9 -14.74 -6.73 -1.85
C GLY A 9 -13.81 -7.04 -0.67
N CYS A 10 -13.97 -8.17 0.03
CA CYS A 10 -13.13 -8.53 1.18
C CYS A 10 -11.68 -8.86 0.74
N LEU A 11 -10.70 -8.24 1.41
CA LEU A 11 -9.27 -8.38 1.13
C LEU A 11 -8.52 -9.21 2.18
N GLN A 12 -9.23 -9.93 3.06
CA GLN A 12 -8.63 -10.72 4.15
C GLN A 12 -7.57 -11.71 3.64
N ARG A 13 -7.83 -12.36 2.50
CA ARG A 13 -6.89 -13.28 1.86
C ARG A 13 -5.52 -12.65 1.57
N TRP A 14 -5.45 -11.36 1.29
CA TRP A 14 -4.17 -10.67 1.11
C TRP A 14 -3.46 -10.50 2.46
N ALA A 15 -4.21 -10.12 3.50
CA ALA A 15 -3.66 -9.96 4.85
C ALA A 15 -3.10 -11.27 5.41
N ASP A 16 -3.78 -12.39 5.18
CA ASP A 16 -3.35 -13.73 5.61
C ASP A 16 -2.03 -14.16 4.94
N GLN A 17 -1.72 -13.59 3.76
CA GLN A 17 -0.48 -13.81 3.01
C GLN A 17 0.62 -12.79 3.34
N GLY A 18 0.42 -11.94 4.34
CA GLY A 18 1.41 -10.94 4.78
C GLY A 18 1.30 -9.57 4.12
N VAL A 19 0.19 -9.27 3.43
CA VAL A 19 -0.08 -7.92 2.90
C VAL A 19 -0.68 -7.04 4.00
N LEU A 20 0.10 -6.09 4.49
CA LEU A 20 -0.41 -5.10 5.45
C LEU A 20 -1.26 -4.03 4.74
N LEU A 21 -2.57 -4.04 5.01
CA LEU A 21 -3.54 -3.05 4.51
C LEU A 21 -3.68 -1.89 5.50
N LEU A 22 -2.76 -0.91 5.42
CA LEU A 22 -2.67 0.19 6.37
C LEU A 22 -3.26 1.50 5.82
N ASN A 23 -4.27 2.03 6.52
CA ASN A 23 -4.72 3.41 6.33
C ASN A 23 -3.82 4.39 7.11
N ALA A 24 -3.69 5.63 6.64
CA ALA A 24 -2.95 6.67 7.37
C ALA A 24 -3.70 7.16 8.63
N VAL A 25 -5.03 7.12 8.60
CA VAL A 25 -5.92 7.45 9.72
C VAL A 25 -6.85 6.24 9.89
N LEU A 26 -6.96 5.70 11.11
CA LEU A 26 -7.57 4.39 11.34
C LEU A 26 -9.06 4.45 11.70
N THR A 27 -9.62 5.64 11.90
CA THR A 27 -11.05 5.83 12.21
C THR A 27 -11.60 7.02 11.44
N VAL A 28 -12.92 7.04 11.27
CA VAL A 28 -13.64 8.11 10.57
C VAL A 28 -15.09 8.12 11.07
N ASN A 29 -15.68 9.30 11.20
CA ASN A 29 -17.13 9.43 11.39
C ASN A 29 -17.87 9.08 10.10
N ALA A 30 -18.99 8.37 10.24
CA ALA A 30 -19.84 8.01 9.11
C ALA A 30 -20.23 9.25 8.29
N GLY A 31 -20.02 9.20 6.98
CA GLY A 31 -20.32 10.31 6.06
C GLY A 31 -19.36 11.50 6.10
N ALA A 32 -18.38 11.54 7.02
CA ALA A 32 -17.49 12.69 7.20
C ALA A 32 -16.03 12.31 6.90
N ALA A 33 -15.66 12.38 5.62
CA ALA A 33 -14.29 12.10 5.18
C ALA A 33 -13.26 12.96 5.93
N ASN A 34 -12.16 12.34 6.37
CA ASN A 34 -11.07 12.97 7.12
C ASN A 34 -11.44 13.55 8.50
N SER A 35 -12.60 13.23 9.06
CA SER A 35 -13.08 13.72 10.37
C SER A 35 -12.10 13.50 11.53
N HIS A 36 -11.31 12.41 11.52
CA HIS A 36 -10.34 12.09 12.58
C HIS A 36 -8.88 12.29 12.15
N LYS A 37 -8.62 13.10 11.12
CA LYS A 37 -7.25 13.31 10.59
C LYS A 37 -6.29 13.87 11.65
N ASP A 38 -6.80 14.65 12.61
CA ASP A 38 -6.04 15.34 13.64
C ASP A 38 -6.05 14.60 15.00
N PHE A 39 -6.57 13.36 15.06
CA PHE A 39 -6.72 12.59 16.31
C PHE A 39 -5.44 11.81 16.70
N GLY A 40 -4.28 12.16 16.13
CA GLY A 40 -3.00 11.52 16.45
C GLY A 40 -2.70 10.20 15.74
N TRP A 41 -3.62 9.67 14.91
CA TRP A 41 -3.39 8.43 14.14
C TRP A 41 -2.15 8.46 13.24
N LEU A 42 -1.79 9.65 12.75
CA LEU A 42 -0.60 9.80 11.92
C LEU A 42 0.68 9.42 12.68
N THR A 43 0.79 9.77 13.96
CA THR A 43 1.94 9.40 14.80
C THR A 43 2.09 7.88 14.90
N PHE A 44 0.99 7.18 15.14
CA PHE A 44 0.99 5.71 15.22
C PHE A 44 1.39 5.08 13.87
N THR A 45 0.73 5.48 12.78
CA THR A 45 0.99 4.88 11.47
C THR A 45 2.37 5.26 10.93
N ASP A 46 2.92 6.42 11.28
CA ASP A 46 4.31 6.80 11.00
C ASP A 46 5.29 5.88 11.75
N ALA A 47 5.03 5.57 13.02
CA ALA A 47 5.84 4.63 13.78
C ALA A 47 5.84 3.23 13.14
N VAL A 48 4.67 2.74 12.69
CA VAL A 48 4.57 1.46 11.95
C VAL A 48 5.43 1.49 10.70
N VAL A 49 5.35 2.54 9.88
CA VAL A 49 6.18 2.65 8.66
C VAL A 49 7.66 2.75 8.99
N ARG A 50 8.06 3.45 10.06
CA ARG A 50 9.46 3.51 10.52
C ARG A 50 10.00 2.12 10.89
N VAL A 51 9.23 1.34 11.63
CA VAL A 51 9.61 -0.04 12.00
C VAL A 51 9.76 -0.92 10.76
N LEU A 52 8.85 -0.81 9.79
CA LEU A 52 8.92 -1.57 8.54
C LEU A 52 10.10 -1.11 7.65
N ALA A 53 10.38 0.19 7.58
CA ALA A 53 11.49 0.75 6.81
C ALA A 53 12.88 0.38 7.36
N ALA A 54 12.96 -0.02 8.63
CA ALA A 54 14.19 -0.54 9.23
C ALA A 54 14.49 -2.00 8.81
N ARG A 55 13.48 -2.73 8.31
CA ARG A 55 13.64 -4.10 7.80
C ARG A 55 14.30 -4.09 6.41
N ARG A 56 14.26 -5.21 5.70
CA ARG A 56 14.74 -5.35 4.31
C ARG A 56 13.77 -6.20 3.50
N ARG A 57 13.85 -6.09 2.18
CA ARG A 57 13.12 -6.93 1.21
C ARG A 57 11.61 -6.90 1.40
N LEU A 58 11.07 -5.69 1.61
CA LEU A 58 9.63 -5.44 1.61
C LEU A 58 9.23 -4.73 0.32
N VAL A 59 7.95 -4.86 -0.05
CA VAL A 59 7.34 -4.08 -1.12
C VAL A 59 6.41 -3.03 -0.51
N PHE A 60 6.68 -1.75 -0.78
CA PHE A 60 5.83 -0.64 -0.39
C PHE A 60 5.04 -0.16 -1.60
N VAL A 61 3.71 -0.29 -1.55
CA VAL A 61 2.80 0.22 -2.57
C VAL A 61 2.20 1.54 -2.08
N LEU A 62 2.60 2.64 -2.71
CA LEU A 62 2.31 4.00 -2.27
C LEU A 62 1.37 4.70 -3.27
N TRP A 63 0.07 4.60 -3.01
CA TRP A 63 -0.96 5.22 -3.83
C TRP A 63 -1.36 6.61 -3.33
N GLY A 64 -1.13 7.62 -4.17
CA GLY A 64 -1.43 9.02 -3.88
C GLY A 64 -0.38 9.74 -3.05
N LYS A 65 -0.49 11.07 -3.02
CA LYS A 65 0.48 11.97 -2.37
C LYS A 65 0.70 11.69 -0.88
N PRO A 66 -0.35 11.42 -0.06
CA PRO A 66 -0.15 11.11 1.36
C PRO A 66 0.73 9.89 1.60
N ALA A 67 0.46 8.77 0.89
CA ALA A 67 1.25 7.56 1.00
C ALA A 67 2.69 7.78 0.52
N GLN A 68 2.88 8.52 -0.58
CA GLN A 68 4.21 8.84 -1.10
C GLN A 68 5.02 9.73 -0.16
N THR A 69 4.39 10.69 0.53
CA THR A 69 5.04 11.51 1.55
C THR A 69 5.48 10.66 2.73
N LYS A 70 4.59 9.79 3.25
CA LYS A 70 4.92 8.87 4.36
C LYS A 70 6.05 7.91 3.98
N GLY A 71 6.07 7.44 2.73
CA GLY A 71 7.10 6.54 2.22
C GLY A 71 8.45 7.19 1.90
N LYS A 72 8.66 8.50 2.12
CA LYS A 72 9.96 9.16 1.88
C LYS A 72 11.10 8.58 2.73
N ILE A 73 10.78 8.01 3.89
CA ILE A 73 11.76 7.37 4.78
C ILE A 73 12.17 5.97 4.31
N VAL A 74 11.48 5.41 3.31
CA VAL A 74 11.75 4.05 2.80
C VAL A 74 12.88 4.11 1.77
N SER A 75 13.98 3.43 2.05
CA SER A 75 15.11 3.33 1.12
C SER A 75 14.82 2.34 -0.01
N ALA A 76 14.87 2.82 -1.26
CA ALA A 76 14.76 1.97 -2.44
C ALA A 76 15.94 1.00 -2.62
N ALA A 77 17.06 1.21 -1.91
CA ALA A 77 18.18 0.26 -1.89
C ALA A 77 17.88 -0.97 -1.01
N LYS A 78 16.93 -0.86 -0.06
CA LYS A 78 16.56 -1.95 0.87
C LYS A 78 15.24 -2.63 0.50
N HIS A 79 14.39 -1.96 -0.27
CA HIS A 79 13.00 -2.33 -0.51
C HIS A 79 12.57 -2.03 -1.95
N CYS A 80 11.50 -2.67 -2.40
CA CYS A 80 10.78 -2.24 -3.59
C CYS A 80 9.80 -1.11 -3.22
N VAL A 81 9.86 0.03 -3.92
CA VAL A 81 8.94 1.15 -3.70
C VAL A 81 8.16 1.42 -4.98
N LEU A 82 6.88 1.03 -4.98
CA LEU A 82 5.97 1.18 -6.11
C LEU A 82 5.06 2.39 -5.87
N LYS A 83 5.11 3.38 -6.74
CA LYS A 83 4.33 4.62 -6.62
C LYS A 83 3.33 4.73 -7.77
N ALA A 84 2.11 5.14 -7.45
CA ALA A 84 1.12 5.54 -8.45
C ALA A 84 0.17 6.60 -7.86
N PRO A 85 -0.62 7.30 -8.69
CA PRO A 85 -1.79 8.05 -8.24
C PRO A 85 -2.77 7.17 -7.44
N HIS A 86 -3.67 7.82 -6.71
CA HIS A 86 -4.67 7.09 -5.92
C HIS A 86 -5.71 6.42 -6.85
N PRO A 87 -6.24 5.23 -6.50
CA PRO A 87 -7.29 4.53 -7.27
C PRO A 87 -8.64 5.25 -7.34
N SER A 88 -8.82 6.35 -6.62
CA SER A 88 -10.05 7.15 -6.66
C SER A 88 -10.35 7.62 -8.08
N PRO A 89 -11.64 7.67 -8.50
CA PRO A 89 -12.04 8.18 -9.82
C PRO A 89 -11.44 9.54 -10.17
N LEU A 90 -11.18 10.39 -9.15
CA LEU A 90 -10.59 11.72 -9.32
C LEU A 90 -9.14 11.71 -9.83
N SER A 91 -8.42 10.59 -9.68
CA SER A 91 -6.98 10.51 -10.00
C SER A 91 -6.56 9.25 -10.74
N ALA A 92 -7.41 8.24 -10.86
CA ALA A 92 -7.01 6.93 -11.39
C ALA A 92 -6.45 7.00 -12.83
N PHE A 93 -7.04 7.84 -13.67
CA PHE A 93 -6.61 8.04 -15.06
C PHE A 93 -5.25 8.72 -15.21
N ARG A 94 -4.72 9.34 -14.14
CA ARG A 94 -3.41 10.02 -14.16
C ARG A 94 -2.21 9.07 -14.03
N GLY A 95 -2.45 7.75 -14.09
CA GLY A 95 -1.40 6.72 -14.03
C GLY A 95 -1.59 5.63 -12.96
N PHE A 96 -2.75 5.54 -12.31
CA PHE A 96 -3.06 4.34 -11.52
C PHE A 96 -3.31 3.15 -12.46
N PHE A 97 -4.14 3.35 -13.47
CA PHE A 97 -4.31 2.38 -14.55
C PHE A 97 -2.98 2.20 -15.30
N GLY A 98 -2.59 0.94 -15.54
CA GLY A 98 -1.30 0.60 -16.14
C GLY A 98 -0.10 0.57 -15.18
N SER A 99 -0.24 0.99 -13.92
CA SER A 99 0.88 0.99 -12.95
C SER A 99 1.42 -0.41 -12.61
N LYS A 100 0.56 -1.45 -12.75
CA LYS A 100 0.86 -2.88 -12.55
C LYS A 100 1.53 -3.19 -11.19
N PRO A 101 1.00 -2.69 -10.04
CA PRO A 101 1.67 -2.80 -8.75
C PRO A 101 1.78 -4.26 -8.28
N TYR A 102 0.75 -5.07 -8.52
CA TYR A 102 0.67 -6.47 -8.09
C TYR A 102 1.73 -7.35 -8.77
N SER A 103 1.87 -7.28 -10.09
CA SER A 103 2.85 -8.08 -10.81
C SER A 103 4.28 -7.64 -10.52
N LYS A 104 4.52 -6.32 -10.38
CA LYS A 104 5.84 -5.80 -9.99
C LYS A 104 6.22 -6.19 -8.55
N ALA A 105 5.24 -6.26 -7.65
CA ALA A 105 5.46 -6.75 -6.30
C ALA A 105 5.93 -8.21 -6.31
N ASN A 106 5.21 -9.07 -7.03
CA ASN A 106 5.58 -10.48 -7.15
C ASN A 106 6.91 -10.70 -7.88
N GLU A 107 7.20 -9.92 -8.92
CA GLU A 107 8.50 -9.94 -9.60
C GLU A 107 9.65 -9.64 -8.62
N TYR A 108 9.50 -8.62 -7.77
CA TYR A 108 10.48 -8.31 -6.73
C TYR A 108 10.61 -9.43 -5.70
N LEU A 109 9.49 -9.98 -5.21
CA LEU A 109 9.49 -11.07 -4.23
C LEU A 109 10.23 -12.29 -4.79
N ARG A 110 9.89 -12.71 -6.02
CA ARG A 110 10.53 -13.81 -6.73
C ARG A 110 12.03 -13.58 -6.92
N ALA A 111 12.44 -12.39 -7.37
CA ALA A 111 13.84 -12.04 -7.57
C ALA A 111 14.68 -12.08 -6.28
N HIS A 112 14.03 -12.02 -5.11
CA HIS A 112 14.68 -12.09 -3.80
C HIS A 112 14.46 -13.43 -3.08
N GLY A 113 13.91 -14.44 -3.77
CA GLY A 113 13.63 -15.76 -3.20
C GLY A 113 12.56 -15.75 -2.11
N LEU A 114 11.65 -14.78 -2.15
CA LEU A 114 10.52 -14.66 -1.22
C LEU A 114 9.24 -15.24 -1.84
N PRO A 115 8.32 -15.78 -1.03
CA PRO A 115 7.01 -16.22 -1.50
C PRO A 115 6.27 -15.10 -2.22
N GLU A 116 5.68 -15.42 -3.37
CA GLU A 116 4.80 -14.50 -4.10
C GLU A 116 3.44 -14.40 -3.41
N ILE A 117 2.72 -13.30 -3.66
CA ILE A 117 1.34 -13.14 -3.19
C ILE A 117 0.38 -13.67 -4.25
N ASP A 118 -0.59 -14.49 -3.83
CA ASP A 118 -1.74 -14.87 -4.63
C ASP A 118 -2.81 -13.77 -4.53
N TRP A 119 -2.78 -12.85 -5.51
CA TRP A 119 -3.59 -11.64 -5.60
C TRP A 119 -5.05 -11.92 -5.99
#